data_AF-A0A7V9MDU5-F1
#
_entry.id   AF-A0A7V9MDU5-F1
#
_cell.length_a   1.000
_cell.length_b   1.000
_cell.length_c   1.000
_cell.angle_alpha   90.00
_cell.angle_beta   90.00
_cell.angle_gamma   90.00
#
_symmetry.space_group_name_H-M   'P 1'
#
loop_
_entity.id
_entity.type
_entity.pdbx_description
1 polymer ?
#
loop_
_entity_poly.entity_id
_entity_poly.type
_entity_poly.pdbx_seq_one_letter_code
_entity_poly.pdbx_strand_id
1 'polypeptide(L)'
;MDDPDAGEKDDQQANFGLWRTPGLDPATWTEKPEASVMRTFLGSLQEPGDDFTPKPVRLDVQAPEGVKSLVVGKRNGSAALLLWQNTGIYDPARQEPITVEAASVEVRTHRKAVTVSVPAGEVVRLQL
;
A
#
# COMPACT_ATOMS: atom_id res chain seq x y z
N MET A 1 -0.78 33.58 -8.56
CA MET A 1 -1.73 34.11 -9.54
C MET A 1 -1.50 33.26 -10.77
N ASP A 2 -2.34 32.23 -10.91
CA ASP A 2 -2.22 31.15 -11.89
C ASP A 2 -2.49 31.68 -13.30
N ASP A 3 -1.62 31.33 -14.25
CA ASP A 3 -1.86 31.54 -15.67
C ASP A 3 -2.66 30.34 -16.21
N PRO A 4 -3.92 30.53 -16.65
CA PRO A 4 -4.76 29.44 -17.12
C PRO A 4 -4.48 29.18 -18.60
N ASP A 5 -3.55 28.26 -18.90
CA ASP A 5 -3.50 27.64 -20.22
C ASP A 5 -4.83 26.95 -20.51
N ALA A 6 -5.52 27.46 -21.53
CA ALA A 6 -6.79 26.95 -22.00
C ALA A 6 -6.59 25.63 -22.75
N GLY A 7 -7.22 24.55 -22.27
CA GLY A 7 -7.59 23.42 -23.13
C GLY A 7 -7.33 22.00 -22.61
N GLU A 8 -6.40 21.79 -21.67
CA GLU A 8 -6.03 20.41 -21.25
C GLU A 8 -5.84 20.23 -19.73
N LYS A 9 -6.28 21.19 -18.90
CA LYS A 9 -6.12 21.09 -17.43
C LYS A 9 -7.15 20.18 -16.73
N ASP A 10 -8.24 19.82 -17.40
CA ASP A 10 -9.39 19.13 -16.76
C ASP A 10 -9.52 17.64 -17.08
N ASP A 11 -8.65 17.07 -17.91
CA ASP A 11 -8.65 15.62 -18.09
C ASP A 11 -7.86 14.94 -16.96
N GLN A 12 -8.52 14.77 -15.80
CA GLN A 12 -7.94 14.07 -14.66
C GLN A 12 -7.37 12.70 -15.05
N GLN A 13 -7.88 12.04 -16.10
CA GLN A 13 -7.40 10.74 -16.55
C GLN A 13 -6.10 10.82 -17.39
N ALA A 14 -5.81 11.96 -18.02
CA ALA A 14 -4.56 12.20 -18.77
C ALA A 14 -3.32 12.35 -17.87
N ASN A 15 -3.54 12.64 -16.59
CA ASN A 15 -2.48 12.93 -15.60
C ASN A 15 -1.97 11.70 -14.84
N PHE A 16 -2.55 10.52 -15.05
CA PHE A 16 -2.06 9.29 -14.41
C PHE A 16 -0.90 8.64 -15.18
N GLY A 17 -0.14 7.81 -14.46
CA GLY A 17 0.91 6.97 -15.02
C GLY A 17 2.24 7.69 -15.30
N LEU A 18 3.28 6.88 -15.47
CA LEU A 18 4.65 7.33 -15.73
C LEU A 18 4.98 7.40 -17.24
N TRP A 19 4.07 6.94 -18.10
CA TRP A 19 4.20 6.90 -19.55
C TRP A 19 3.10 7.73 -20.23
N ARG A 20 3.43 8.34 -21.37
CA ARG A 20 2.44 8.88 -22.32
C ARG A 20 2.02 7.75 -23.25
N THR A 21 0.73 7.49 -23.34
CA THR A 21 0.16 6.37 -24.10
C THR A 21 -0.80 6.88 -25.17
N PRO A 22 -0.30 7.40 -26.30
CA PRO A 22 -1.15 7.98 -27.36
C PRO A 22 -2.00 6.94 -28.11
N GLY A 23 -1.77 5.65 -27.87
CA GLY A 23 -2.53 4.55 -28.45
C GLY A 23 -2.21 3.22 -27.76
N LEU A 24 -2.80 2.14 -28.27
CA LEU A 24 -2.64 0.79 -27.70
C LEU A 24 -1.31 0.12 -28.06
N ASP A 25 -0.57 0.64 -29.04
CA ASP A 25 0.74 0.10 -29.44
C ASP A 25 1.83 0.58 -28.47
N PRO A 26 2.42 -0.31 -27.65
CA PRO A 26 3.46 0.06 -26.69
C PRO A 26 4.72 0.62 -27.33
N ALA A 27 4.98 0.35 -28.61
CA ALA A 27 6.12 0.91 -29.33
C ALA A 27 6.02 2.43 -29.53
N THR A 28 4.82 2.99 -29.39
CA THR A 28 4.55 4.43 -29.55
C THR A 28 4.57 5.20 -28.22
N TRP A 29 4.80 4.52 -27.10
CA TRP A 29 4.76 5.12 -25.77
C TRP A 29 6.05 5.89 -25.47
N THR A 30 5.93 7.04 -24.79
CA THR A 30 7.07 7.90 -24.47
C THR A 30 7.11 8.29 -22.99
N GLU A 31 8.32 8.46 -22.47
CA GLU A 31 8.55 8.62 -21.02
C GLU A 31 8.08 9.98 -20.55
N LYS A 32 7.33 10.02 -19.45
CA LYS A 32 7.12 11.27 -18.73
C LYS A 32 8.30 11.51 -17.77
N PRO A 33 8.76 12.76 -17.55
CA PRO A 33 9.91 13.05 -16.69
C PRO A 33 9.87 12.39 -15.31
N GLU A 34 8.67 12.22 -14.75
CA GLU A 34 8.40 11.60 -13.45
C GLU A 34 8.87 10.14 -13.39
N ALA A 35 8.88 9.42 -14.50
CA ALA A 35 9.36 8.04 -14.58
C ALA A 35 10.87 7.94 -14.36
N SER A 36 11.62 8.93 -14.86
CA SER A 36 13.06 9.02 -14.66
C SER A 36 13.37 9.38 -13.21
N VAL A 37 12.65 10.36 -12.65
CA VAL A 37 12.73 10.72 -11.23
C VAL A 37 12.44 9.51 -10.33
N MET A 38 11.38 8.76 -10.64
CA MET A 38 11.01 7.55 -9.89
C MET A 38 12.10 6.46 -10.00
N ARG A 39 12.71 6.27 -11.16
CA ARG A 39 13.84 5.34 -11.32
C ARG A 39 15.05 5.74 -10.51
N THR A 40 15.43 7.01 -10.52
CA THR A 40 16.53 7.51 -9.68
C THR A 40 16.23 7.33 -8.20
N PHE A 41 15.00 7.64 -7.77
CA PHE A 41 14.56 7.44 -6.40
C PHE A 41 14.60 5.95 -6.00
N LEU A 42 14.00 5.06 -6.79
CA LEU A 42 14.04 3.61 -6.54
C LEU A 42 15.47 3.06 -6.55
N GLY A 43 16.33 3.56 -7.44
CA GLY A 43 17.75 3.25 -7.47
C GLY A 43 18.47 3.67 -6.19
N SER A 44 18.13 4.83 -5.63
CA SER A 44 18.68 5.29 -4.34
C SER A 44 18.21 4.46 -3.13
N LEU A 45 17.07 3.78 -3.27
CA LEU A 45 16.54 2.85 -2.27
C LEU A 45 17.09 1.44 -2.43
N GLN A 46 17.82 1.14 -3.51
CA GLN A 46 18.55 -0.13 -3.58
C GLN A 46 19.59 -0.13 -2.46
N GLU A 47 19.46 -1.07 -1.53
CA GLU A 47 20.46 -1.32 -0.51
C GLU A 47 21.43 -2.41 -0.98
N PRO A 48 22.55 -2.06 -1.65
CA PRO A 48 23.60 -3.03 -1.92
C PRO A 48 24.08 -3.65 -0.60
N GLY A 49 24.15 -4.98 -0.54
CA GLY A 49 24.53 -5.73 0.65
C GLY A 49 24.17 -7.19 0.48
N ASP A 50 24.57 -8.02 1.45
CA ASP A 50 24.33 -9.46 1.42
C ASP A 50 22.86 -9.80 1.16
N ASP A 51 22.65 -10.97 0.54
CA ASP A 51 21.32 -11.50 0.26
C ASP A 51 20.45 -11.44 1.52
N PHE A 52 19.24 -10.92 1.35
CA PHE A 52 18.28 -10.90 2.44
C PHE A 52 17.91 -12.35 2.79
N THR A 53 18.42 -12.81 3.94
CA THR A 53 18.03 -14.09 4.52
C THR A 53 16.97 -13.85 5.61
N PRO A 54 15.67 -13.92 5.28
CA PRO A 54 14.62 -13.70 6.26
C PRO A 54 14.70 -14.73 7.38
N LYS A 55 14.64 -14.26 8.63
CA LYS A 55 14.46 -15.14 9.78
C LYS A 55 12.99 -15.56 9.86
N PRO A 56 12.69 -16.85 10.07
CA PRO A 56 11.31 -17.31 10.22
C PRO A 56 10.61 -16.58 11.37
N VAL A 57 9.42 -16.06 11.11
CA VAL A 57 8.54 -15.49 12.12
C VAL A 57 7.43 -16.50 12.37
N ARG A 58 7.30 -16.98 13.62
CA ARG A 58 6.21 -17.86 14.03
C ARG A 58 5.10 -17.02 14.66
N LEU A 59 3.95 -17.01 14.01
CA LEU A 59 2.75 -16.34 14.48
C LEU A 59 1.52 -17.19 14.17
N ASP A 60 0.50 -17.04 15.00
CA ASP A 60 -0.88 -17.49 14.75
C ASP A 60 -1.78 -16.24 14.77
N VAL A 61 -2.62 -16.10 13.75
CA VAL A 61 -3.53 -14.95 13.58
C VAL A 61 -4.94 -15.47 13.47
N GLN A 62 -5.76 -15.15 14.47
CA GLN A 62 -7.18 -15.46 14.47
C GLN A 62 -7.93 -14.17 14.18
N ALA A 63 -8.47 -14.06 12.97
CA ALA A 63 -9.13 -12.86 12.49
C ALA A 63 -10.50 -13.21 11.89
N PRO A 64 -11.50 -12.30 12.01
CA PRO A 64 -12.76 -12.41 11.28
C PRO A 64 -12.55 -12.44 9.76
N GLU A 65 -13.56 -12.94 9.05
CA GLU A 65 -13.59 -12.88 7.59
C GLU A 65 -13.47 -11.43 7.10
N GLY A 66 -12.71 -11.21 6.03
CA GLY A 66 -12.46 -9.88 5.46
C GLY A 66 -11.22 -9.16 6.02
N VAL A 67 -10.70 -9.56 7.19
CA VAL A 67 -9.39 -9.07 7.66
C VAL A 67 -8.27 -9.77 6.89
N LYS A 68 -7.26 -8.99 6.48
CA LYS A 68 -6.05 -9.46 5.81
C LYS A 68 -4.83 -9.16 6.65
N SER A 69 -3.80 -9.97 6.45
CA SER A 69 -2.55 -9.87 7.20
C SER A 69 -1.34 -10.09 6.31
N LEU A 70 -0.27 -9.34 6.56
CA LEU A 70 1.03 -9.51 5.89
C LEU A 70 2.17 -9.34 6.89
N VAL A 71 3.13 -10.27 6.89
CA VAL A 71 4.36 -10.14 7.67
C VAL A 71 5.41 -9.47 6.80
N VAL A 72 6.03 -8.41 7.35
CA VAL A 72 7.16 -7.73 6.72
C VAL A 72 8.38 -7.84 7.63
N GLY A 73 9.53 -8.16 7.03
CA GLY A 73 10.82 -8.27 7.71
C GLY A 73 11.85 -7.34 7.09
N LYS A 74 12.68 -6.71 7.92
CA LYS A 74 13.81 -5.88 7.50
C LYS A 74 15.12 -6.66 7.62
N ARG A 75 16.15 -6.23 6.88
CA ARG A 75 17.51 -6.81 6.91
C ARG A 75 18.11 -6.81 8.33
N ASN A 76 17.79 -5.82 9.16
CA ASN A 76 18.24 -5.76 10.56
C ASN A 76 17.57 -6.79 11.49
N GLY A 77 16.71 -7.68 10.95
CA GLY A 77 16.02 -8.72 11.70
C GLY A 77 14.75 -8.26 12.42
N SER A 78 14.38 -6.98 12.34
CA SER A 78 13.08 -6.52 12.84
C SER A 78 11.95 -6.99 11.92
N ALA A 79 10.82 -7.37 12.52
CA ALA A 79 9.63 -7.81 11.79
C ALA A 79 8.38 -7.11 12.32
N ALA A 80 7.39 -6.94 11.46
CA ALA A 80 6.09 -6.41 11.84
C ALA A 80 4.98 -7.19 11.13
N LEU A 81 3.83 -7.29 11.79
CA LEU A 81 2.58 -7.75 11.20
C LEU A 81 1.76 -6.53 10.79
N LEU A 82 1.34 -6.50 9.54
CA LEU A 82 0.39 -5.53 9.00
C LEU A 82 -0.99 -6.17 8.96
N LEU A 83 -2.01 -5.48 9.44
CA LEU A 83 -3.40 -5.92 9.48
C LEU A 83 -4.30 -4.84 8.87
N TRP A 84 -5.25 -5.23 8.04
CA TRP A 84 -6.24 -4.30 7.48
C TRP A 84 -7.55 -5.01 7.16
N GLN A 85 -8.66 -4.27 7.15
CA GLN A 85 -9.95 -4.78 6.67
C GLN A 85 -10.07 -4.56 5.16
N ASN A 86 -10.35 -5.64 4.42
CA ASN A 86 -10.67 -5.56 2.99
C ASN A 86 -12.17 -5.33 2.77
N THR A 87 -12.67 -4.24 3.34
CA THR A 87 -14.08 -3.82 3.29
C THR A 87 -14.16 -2.42 2.72
N GLY A 88 -15.18 -2.17 1.89
CA GLY A 88 -15.46 -0.82 1.38
C GLY A 88 -15.90 0.10 2.51
N ILE A 89 -15.32 1.30 2.58
CA ILE A 89 -15.65 2.33 3.58
C ILE A 89 -16.44 3.51 2.98
N TYR A 90 -16.94 3.35 1.76
CA TYR A 90 -17.60 4.39 1.00
C TYR A 90 -18.79 3.82 0.22
N ASP A 91 -19.93 4.50 0.26
CA ASP A 91 -21.09 4.21 -0.57
C ASP A 91 -21.00 5.04 -1.87
N PRO A 92 -20.71 4.43 -3.02
CA PRO A 92 -20.54 5.16 -4.27
C PRO A 92 -21.87 5.71 -4.82
N ALA A 93 -23.02 5.18 -4.40
CA ALA A 93 -24.32 5.66 -4.86
C ALA A 93 -24.74 6.95 -4.13
N ARG A 94 -24.40 7.05 -2.84
CA ARG A 94 -24.67 8.24 -2.02
C ARG A 94 -23.50 9.23 -1.97
N GLN A 95 -22.34 8.81 -2.46
CA GLN A 95 -21.10 9.55 -2.40
C GLN A 95 -20.64 9.92 -0.97
N GLU A 96 -20.97 9.06 0.00
CA GLU A 96 -20.75 9.31 1.42
C GLU A 96 -19.91 8.20 2.07
N PRO A 97 -19.08 8.52 3.09
CA PRO A 97 -18.42 7.51 3.91
C PRO A 97 -19.44 6.64 4.64
N ILE A 98 -19.16 5.35 4.76
CA ILE A 98 -19.93 4.43 5.61
C ILE A 98 -19.13 4.06 6.85
N THR A 99 -19.82 4.00 7.98
CA THR A 99 -19.22 3.53 9.23
C THR A 99 -19.13 2.01 9.20
N VAL A 100 -17.90 1.51 9.34
CA VAL A 100 -17.60 0.08 9.47
C VAL A 100 -16.96 -0.14 10.83
N GLU A 101 -17.46 -1.13 11.57
CA GLU A 101 -16.93 -1.44 12.89
C GLU A 101 -15.50 -1.97 12.82
N ALA A 102 -14.71 -1.68 13.86
CA ALA A 102 -13.36 -2.20 13.96
C ALA A 102 -13.39 -3.71 14.22
N ALA A 103 -12.58 -4.46 13.48
CA ALA A 103 -12.45 -5.89 13.66
C ALA A 103 -11.48 -6.21 14.79
N SER A 104 -11.86 -7.11 15.70
CA SER A 104 -10.98 -7.61 16.75
C SER A 104 -10.17 -8.82 16.23
N VAL A 105 -8.85 -8.73 16.30
CA VAL A 105 -7.92 -9.76 15.83
C VAL A 105 -7.06 -10.25 16.98
N GLU A 106 -7.00 -11.56 17.20
CA GLU A 106 -6.06 -12.15 18.16
C GLU A 106 -4.77 -12.55 17.44
N VAL A 107 -3.64 -12.04 17.93
CA VAL A 107 -2.31 -12.36 17.42
C VAL A 107 -1.50 -13.05 18.50
N ARG A 108 -1.05 -14.27 18.21
CA ARG A 108 -0.18 -15.04 19.10
C ARG A 108 1.21 -15.19 18.49
N THR A 109 2.21 -14.88 19.29
CA THR A 109 3.63 -15.10 19.01
C THR A 109 4.16 -16.13 20.02
N HIS A 110 5.39 -16.61 19.81
CA HIS A 110 6.07 -17.46 20.78
C HIS A 110 6.28 -16.80 22.16
N ARG A 111 6.14 -15.47 22.28
CA ARG A 111 6.37 -14.73 23.54
C ARG A 111 5.10 -14.24 24.21
N LYS A 112 4.07 -13.91 23.42
CA LYS A 112 2.85 -13.23 23.89
C LYS A 112 1.66 -13.42 22.95
N ALA A 113 0.47 -13.32 23.52
CA ALA A 113 -0.79 -13.13 22.82
C ALA A 113 -1.27 -11.69 23.01
N VAL A 114 -1.79 -11.06 21.96
CA VAL A 114 -2.32 -9.69 21.97
C VAL A 114 -3.58 -9.63 21.13
N THR A 115 -4.61 -8.97 21.64
CA THR A 115 -5.79 -8.60 20.85
C THR A 115 -5.61 -7.21 20.27
N VAL A 116 -5.82 -7.07 18.96
CA VAL A 116 -5.64 -5.84 18.19
C VAL A 116 -6.97 -5.43 17.59
N SER A 117 -7.39 -4.18 17.80
CA SER A 117 -8.52 -3.58 17.11
C SER A 117 -8.04 -3.02 15.76
N VAL A 118 -8.67 -3.46 14.67
CA VAL A 118 -8.32 -3.08 13.30
C VAL A 118 -9.46 -2.25 12.72
N PRO A 119 -9.37 -0.91 12.69
CA PRO A 119 -10.37 -0.06 12.05
C PRO A 119 -10.40 -0.27 10.53
N ALA A 120 -11.54 0.01 9.91
CA ALA A 120 -11.67 -0.05 8.46
C ALA A 120 -11.00 1.15 7.80
N GLY A 121 -10.44 0.97 6.60
CA GLY A 121 -9.75 2.03 5.87
C GLY A 121 -8.31 2.32 6.32
N GLU A 122 -7.84 1.64 7.36
CA GLU A 122 -6.51 1.83 7.93
C GLU A 122 -5.70 0.54 7.91
N VAL A 123 -4.37 0.69 7.98
CA VAL A 123 -3.44 -0.42 8.19
C VAL A 123 -2.88 -0.31 9.60
N VAL A 124 -3.16 -1.32 10.42
CA VAL A 124 -2.57 -1.44 11.76
C VAL A 124 -1.25 -2.18 11.66
N ARG A 125 -0.21 -1.60 12.24
CA ARG A 125 1.13 -2.19 12.31
C ARG A 125 1.44 -2.66 13.74
N LEU A 126 1.60 -3.98 13.91
CA LEU A 126 2.03 -4.60 15.16
C LEU A 126 3.52 -4.99 15.08
N GLN A 127 4.34 -4.48 16.00
CA GLN A 127 5.74 -4.87 16.12
C GLN A 127 5.85 -6.26 16.78
N LEU A 128 6.58 -7.17 16.13
CA LEU A 128 6.79 -8.57 16.56
C LEU A 128 8.08 -8.75 17.38
#